data_AF-A0A0H2M4U3-F1
#
_entry.id   AF-A0A0H2M4U3-F1
#
_cell.length_a   1.000
_cell.length_b   1.000
_cell.length_c   1.000
_cell.angle_alpha   90.00
_cell.angle_beta   90.00
_cell.angle_gamma   90.00
#
_symmetry.space_group_name_H-M   'P 1'
#
loop_
_entity.id
_entity.type
_entity.pdbx_description
1 polymer ?
#
loop_
_entity_poly.entity_id
_entity_poly.type
_entity_poly.pdbx_seq_one_letter_code
_entity_poly.pdbx_strand_id
1 'polypeptide(L)'
;MEEDFSEALIGLRHKLITPGAFAWQFMNGKFSEFDLNQQGLSFANAYYKGGSSCFLADYERLAKETENSEYRMPDSWATYESIAQIIDLRYSNWLSAR
;
A
#
# COMPACT_ATOMS: atom_id res chain seq x y z
N MET A 1 -6.55 -23.15 5.42
CA MET A 1 -5.41 -22.20 5.36
C MET A 1 -5.23 -21.63 3.95
N GLU A 2 -4.92 -22.45 2.92
CA GLU A 2 -4.85 -21.95 1.53
C GLU A 2 -6.23 -21.60 0.94
N GLU A 3 -7.27 -22.38 1.26
CA GLU A 3 -8.65 -22.10 0.87
C GLU A 3 -9.15 -20.79 1.50
N ASP A 4 -8.95 -20.61 2.82
CA ASP A 4 -9.33 -19.38 3.53
C ASP A 4 -8.65 -18.13 2.96
N PHE A 5 -7.38 -18.24 2.59
CA PHE A 5 -6.63 -17.14 1.97
C PHE A 5 -7.16 -16.81 0.56
N SER A 6 -7.53 -17.84 -0.20
CA SER A 6 -8.11 -17.67 -1.54
C SER A 6 -9.47 -16.99 -1.50
N GLU A 7 -10.34 -17.38 -0.56
CA GLU A 7 -11.63 -16.71 -0.33
C GLU A 7 -11.45 -15.27 0.14
N ALA A 8 -10.49 -15.02 1.05
CA ALA A 8 -10.16 -13.68 1.51
C ALA A 8 -9.68 -12.78 0.36
N LEU A 9 -8.90 -13.31 -0.58
CA LEU A 9 -8.48 -12.58 -1.78
C LEU A 9 -9.66 -12.23 -2.69
N ILE A 10 -10.65 -13.12 -2.84
CA ILE A 10 -11.89 -12.81 -3.57
C ILE A 10 -12.63 -11.68 -2.85
N GLY A 11 -12.79 -11.76 -1.54
CA GLY A 11 -13.40 -10.71 -0.71
C GLY A 11 -12.68 -9.37 -0.86
N LEU A 12 -11.35 -9.37 -0.85
CA LEU A 12 -10.54 -8.17 -1.04
C LEU A 12 -10.73 -7.57 -2.44
N ARG A 13 -10.73 -8.40 -3.49
CA ARG A 13 -10.97 -7.94 -4.88
C ARG A 13 -12.35 -7.32 -5.06
N HIS A 14 -13.36 -7.84 -4.37
CA HIS A 14 -14.73 -7.31 -4.39
C HIS A 14 -14.99 -6.22 -3.34
N LYS A 15 -13.95 -5.75 -2.64
CA LYS A 15 -14.05 -4.72 -1.60
C LYS A 15 -14.97 -5.07 -0.42
N LEU A 16 -15.17 -6.37 -0.17
CA LEU A 16 -15.99 -6.88 0.94
C LEU A 16 -15.25 -6.87 2.29
N ILE A 17 -13.92 -6.83 2.25
CA ILE A 17 -13.04 -6.61 3.40
C ILE A 17 -12.17 -5.38 3.11
N THR A 18 -11.79 -4.64 4.14
CA THR A 18 -10.87 -3.51 4.02
C THR A 18 -9.42 -3.99 3.91
N PRO A 19 -8.53 -3.24 3.25
CA PRO A 19 -7.13 -3.66 3.07
C PRO A 19 -6.37 -3.88 4.39
N GLY A 20 -6.60 -3.05 5.41
CA GLY A 20 -5.99 -3.21 6.74
C GLY A 20 -6.48 -4.46 7.45
N ALA A 21 -7.80 -4.71 7.44
CA ALA A 21 -8.37 -5.96 7.97
C ALA A 21 -7.81 -7.20 7.26
N PHE A 22 -7.66 -7.16 5.93
CA PHE A 22 -7.04 -8.25 5.18
C PHE A 22 -5.59 -8.49 5.64
N ALA A 23 -4.77 -7.44 5.72
CA ALA A 23 -3.39 -7.55 6.18
C ALA A 23 -3.30 -8.13 7.60
N TRP A 24 -4.14 -7.67 8.52
CA TRP A 24 -4.16 -8.15 9.91
C TRP A 24 -4.56 -9.62 10.02
N GLN A 25 -5.63 -10.01 9.34
CA GLN A 25 -6.23 -11.34 9.49
C GLN A 25 -5.53 -12.42 8.66
N PHE A 26 -5.00 -12.08 7.49
CA PHE A 26 -4.49 -13.06 6.52
C PHE A 26 -3.00 -12.93 6.22
N MET A 27 -2.36 -11.81 6.61
CA MET A 27 -0.92 -11.58 6.39
C MET A 27 -0.15 -11.34 7.71
N ASN A 28 -0.73 -11.71 8.86
CA ASN A 28 -0.14 -11.46 10.19
C ASN A 28 0.27 -9.99 10.42
N GLY A 29 -0.46 -9.06 9.80
CA GLY A 29 -0.22 -7.64 9.84
C GLY A 29 1.05 -7.17 9.13
N LYS A 30 1.64 -7.99 8.25
CA LYS A 30 2.89 -7.70 7.57
C LYS A 30 2.75 -7.85 6.07
N PHE A 31 3.28 -6.88 5.35
CA PHE A 31 3.52 -6.95 3.91
C PHE A 31 5.01 -6.67 3.69
N SER A 32 5.72 -7.62 3.09
CA SER A 32 7.18 -7.68 3.10
C SER A 32 7.76 -7.81 1.69
N GLU A 33 9.08 -7.82 1.59
CA GLU A 33 9.80 -8.07 0.35
C GLU A 33 9.46 -9.43 -0.28
N PHE A 34 9.03 -10.41 0.51
CA PHE A 34 8.67 -11.75 0.03
C PHE A 34 7.31 -11.78 -0.69
N ASP A 35 6.48 -10.76 -0.48
CA ASP A 35 5.17 -10.61 -1.12
C ASP A 35 5.26 -9.86 -2.46
N LEU A 36 6.47 -9.42 -2.84
CA LEU A 36 6.74 -8.65 -4.05
C LEU A 36 7.55 -9.47 -5.06
N ASN A 37 7.26 -9.26 -6.34
CA ASN A 37 8.17 -9.68 -7.40
C ASN A 37 9.42 -8.78 -7.44
N GLN A 38 10.43 -9.17 -8.21
CA GLN A 38 11.72 -8.46 -8.28
C GLN A 38 11.57 -6.98 -8.68
N GLN A 39 10.65 -6.67 -9.60
CA GLN A 39 10.41 -5.29 -10.05
C GLN A 39 9.72 -4.46 -8.97
N GLY A 40 8.70 -5.01 -8.31
CA GLY A 40 8.02 -4.39 -7.19
C GLY A 40 8.96 -4.13 -6.03
N LEU A 41 9.81 -5.10 -5.68
CA LEU A 41 10.82 -4.94 -4.64
C LEU A 41 11.85 -3.87 -5.01
N SER A 42 12.29 -3.81 -6.27
CA SER A 42 13.24 -2.78 -6.73
C SER A 42 12.65 -1.38 -6.63
N PHE A 43 11.39 -1.22 -7.04
CA PHE A 43 10.67 0.04 -6.89
C PHE A 43 10.47 0.41 -5.42
N ALA A 44 9.95 -0.50 -4.60
CA ALA A 44 9.72 -0.25 -3.17
C ALA A 44 11.02 0.20 -2.48
N ASN A 45 12.15 -0.46 -2.75
CA ASN A 45 13.45 -0.06 -2.24
C ASN A 45 13.86 1.36 -2.66
N ALA A 46 13.67 1.72 -3.93
CA ALA A 46 13.98 3.06 -4.42
C ALA A 46 13.07 4.12 -3.78
N TYR A 47 11.77 3.82 -3.70
CA TYR A 47 10.76 4.73 -3.17
C TYR A 47 10.96 4.97 -1.67
N TYR A 48 11.19 3.93 -0.86
CA TYR A 48 11.45 4.10 0.57
C TYR A 48 12.76 4.85 0.87
N LYS A 49 13.76 4.80 -0.03
CA LYS A 49 15.05 5.50 0.13
C LYS A 49 15.05 6.91 -0.48
N GLY A 50 13.94 7.36 -1.08
CA GLY A 50 13.84 8.59 -1.87
C GLY A 50 13.87 9.93 -1.10
N GLY A 51 14.32 9.95 0.16
CA GLY A 51 14.39 11.17 0.97
C GLY A 51 13.03 11.88 1.10
N SER A 52 12.94 13.13 0.65
CA SER A 52 11.70 13.94 0.68
C SER A 52 10.63 13.49 -0.33
N SER A 53 10.97 12.58 -1.24
CA SER A 53 10.07 11.94 -2.21
C SER A 53 9.82 10.47 -1.89
N CYS A 54 9.98 10.08 -0.62
CA CYS A 54 9.75 8.72 -0.17
C CYS A 54 8.29 8.45 0.21
N PHE A 55 7.96 7.16 0.36
CA PHE A 55 6.62 6.71 0.77
C PHE A 55 6.12 7.41 2.04
N LEU A 56 6.96 7.53 3.08
CA LEU A 56 6.56 8.14 4.34
C LEU A 56 6.19 9.62 4.16
N ALA A 57 6.97 10.37 3.38
CA ALA A 57 6.71 11.79 3.12
C ALA A 57 5.39 12.00 2.36
N ASP A 58 5.07 11.11 1.41
CA ASP A 58 3.81 11.16 0.66
C ASP A 58 2.62 10.72 1.52
N TYR A 59 2.77 9.69 2.35
CA TYR A 59 1.73 9.23 3.26
C TYR A 59 1.41 10.27 4.35
N GLU A 60 2.42 10.91 4.94
CA GLU A 60 2.24 12.02 5.88
C GLU A 60 1.53 13.22 5.24
N ARG A 61 1.84 13.52 3.97
CA ARG A 61 1.15 14.59 3.23
C ARG A 61 -0.32 14.24 3.02
N LEU A 62 -0.62 13.04 2.55
CA LEU A 62 -1.99 12.55 2.37
C LEU A 62 -2.78 12.59 3.68
N ALA A 63 -2.16 12.21 4.79
CA ALA A 63 -2.81 12.29 6.10
C ALA A 63 -3.20 13.74 6.45
N LYS A 64 -2.27 14.69 6.28
CA LYS A 64 -2.54 16.12 6.52
C LYS A 64 -3.63 16.68 5.60
N GLU A 65 -3.61 16.32 4.32
CA GLU A 65 -4.61 16.74 3.32
C GLU A 65 -6.02 16.23 3.64
N THR A 66 -6.12 15.10 4.34
CA THR A 66 -7.39 14.51 4.79
C THR A 66 -7.74 14.87 6.23
N GLU A 67 -7.04 15.84 6.83
CA GLU A 67 -7.21 16.28 8.23
C GLU A 67 -7.02 15.16 9.26
N ASN A 68 -6.26 14.13 8.90
CA ASN A 68 -5.92 12.99 9.75
C ASN A 68 -4.48 13.06 10.25
N SER A 69 -4.17 12.23 11.26
CA SER A 69 -2.79 11.83 11.53
C SER A 69 -2.48 10.58 10.72
N GLU A 70 -1.24 10.48 10.25
CA GLU A 70 -0.63 9.31 9.63
C GLU A 70 -0.79 8.04 10.49
N TYR A 71 -0.87 8.18 11.82
CA TYR A 71 -1.12 7.10 12.78
C TYR A 71 -2.61 6.79 13.04
N ARG A 72 -3.51 7.57 12.46
CA ARG A 72 -4.97 7.45 12.63
C ARG A 72 -5.73 7.47 11.30
N MET A 73 -5.06 7.16 10.20
CA MET A 73 -5.74 7.00 8.92
C MET A 73 -6.79 5.89 9.01
N PRO A 74 -8.01 6.12 8.49
CA PRO A 74 -9.06 5.10 8.55
C PRO A 74 -8.70 3.92 7.66
N ASP A 75 -8.93 2.70 8.14
CA ASP A 75 -8.88 1.51 7.31
C ASP A 75 -10.10 1.47 6.39
N SER A 76 -9.96 2.01 5.19
CA SER A 76 -11.03 2.15 4.21
C SER A 76 -10.51 2.03 2.79
N TRP A 77 -11.40 1.69 1.86
CA TRP A 77 -11.07 1.69 0.44
C TRP A 77 -10.74 3.08 -0.10
N ALA A 78 -11.35 4.13 0.44
CA ALA A 78 -11.03 5.51 0.06
C ALA A 78 -9.58 5.88 0.45
N THR A 79 -9.13 5.47 1.64
CA THR A 79 -7.73 5.63 2.07
C THR A 79 -6.78 4.89 1.13
N TYR A 80 -7.11 3.63 0.83
CA TYR A 80 -6.32 2.79 -0.06
C TYR A 80 -6.22 3.39 -1.46
N GLU A 81 -7.33 3.81 -2.05
CA GLU A 81 -7.36 4.41 -3.38
C GLU A 81 -6.54 5.70 -3.46
N SER A 82 -6.61 6.53 -2.41
CA SER A 82 -5.86 7.78 -2.34
C SER A 82 -4.34 7.54 -2.34
N ILE A 83 -3.85 6.60 -1.52
CA ILE A 83 -2.41 6.28 -1.51
C ILE A 83 -1.99 5.48 -2.74
N ALA A 84 -2.86 4.63 -3.29
CA ALA A 84 -2.59 3.85 -4.50
C ALA A 84 -2.31 4.77 -5.71
N GLN A 85 -3.11 5.81 -5.91
CA GLN A 85 -2.88 6.78 -6.99
C GLN A 85 -1.50 7.46 -6.90
N ILE A 86 -1.06 7.78 -5.67
CA ILE A 86 0.27 8.37 -5.44
C ILE A 86 1.37 7.35 -5.76
N ILE A 87 1.21 6.10 -5.30
CA ILE A 87 2.14 5.01 -5.57
C ILE A 87 2.25 4.75 -7.07
N ASP A 88 1.12 4.72 -7.81
CA ASP A 88 1.09 4.50 -9.26
C ASP A 88 1.82 5.61 -10.02
N LEU A 89 1.66 6.86 -9.61
CA LEU A 89 2.39 7.99 -10.17
C LEU A 89 3.90 7.86 -9.90
N ARG A 90 4.29 7.55 -8.66
CA ARG A 90 5.70 7.34 -8.27
C ARG A 90 6.34 6.19 -9.04
N TYR A 91 5.59 5.11 -9.23
CA TYR A 91 6.01 3.96 -10.00
C TYR A 91 6.21 4.28 -11.47
N SER A 92 5.26 4.99 -12.09
CA SER A 92 5.35 5.41 -13.49
C SER A 92 6.53 6.34 -13.74
N ASN A 93 6.79 7.28 -12.83
CA ASN A 93 7.94 8.16 -12.88
C ASN A 93 9.26 7.38 -12.74
N TRP A 94 9.31 6.41 -11.83
CA TRP A 94 10.47 5.55 -11.64
C TRP A 94 10.77 4.69 -12.88
N LEU A 95 9.74 4.16 -13.56
CA LEU A 95 9.91 3.44 -14.83
C LEU A 95 10.45 4.35 -15.94
N SER A 96 10.02 5.60 -15.98
CA SER A 96 10.40 6.56 -17.03
C SER A 96 11.81 7.15 -16.83
N ALA A 97 12.35 7.09 -15.62
CA ALA A 97 13.69 7.57 -15.29
C ALA A 97 14.79 6.51 -15.49
N ARG A 98 14.44 5.36 -16.07
CA ARG A 98 15.34 4.21 -16.32
C ARG A 98 15.66 4.04 -17.79
#